data_AF-A0A371FAC3-F1
#
_entry.id   AF-A0A371FAC3-F1
#
_cell.length_a   1.000
_cell.length_b   1.000
_cell.length_c   1.000
_cell.angle_alpha   90.00
_cell.angle_beta   90.00
_cell.angle_gamma   90.00
#
_symmetry.space_group_name_H-M   'P 1'
#
loop_
_entity.id
_entity.type
_entity.pdbx_description
1 polymer ?
#
loop_
_entity_poly.entity_id
_entity_poly.type
_entity_poly.pdbx_seq_one_letter_code
_entity_poly.pdbx_strand_id
1 'polypeptide(L)'
;MLLQAPDGESLRQWDPACFPIVEHPQKNGQAKSANKVITKRITKKVEELSQVLWNYHTTLYSTTQETPFRLTFDIEAVILVEIREPSPKTALFQHAQNEEEMQVNLDLLQEAHEVAHIKEYATKACVAR
;
A
#
# COMPACT_ATOMS: atom_id res chain seq x y z
N MET A 1 29.24 -33.21 -11.11
CA MET A 1 29.91 -32.47 -12.19
C MET A 1 30.41 -31.17 -11.61
N LEU A 2 31.73 -30.97 -11.56
CA LEU A 2 32.36 -29.71 -11.14
C LEU A 2 32.45 -28.79 -12.35
N LEU A 3 31.78 -27.64 -12.31
CA LEU A 3 32.02 -26.55 -13.26
C LEU A 3 33.32 -25.86 -12.85
N GLN A 4 34.35 -25.90 -13.70
CA GLN A 4 35.59 -25.15 -13.53
C GLN A 4 35.52 -23.85 -14.35
N ALA A 5 36.00 -22.75 -13.77
CA ALA A 5 36.20 -21.47 -14.46
C ALA A 5 37.42 -21.55 -15.42
N PRO A 6 37.42 -20.79 -16.53
CA PRO A 6 38.38 -20.96 -17.64
C PRO A 6 39.79 -20.41 -17.39
N ASP A 7 40.06 -19.78 -16.25
CA ASP A 7 41.27 -19.01 -15.98
C ASP A 7 42.20 -19.65 -14.94
N GLY A 8 41.89 -20.84 -14.41
CA GLY A 8 42.82 -21.60 -13.57
C GLY A 8 43.13 -20.96 -12.21
N GLU A 9 42.47 -19.87 -11.84
CA GLU A 9 42.50 -19.37 -10.47
C GLU A 9 41.56 -20.21 -9.62
N SER A 10 42.16 -20.96 -8.68
CA SER A 10 41.43 -21.58 -7.59
C SER A 10 40.65 -20.47 -6.87
N LEU A 11 39.33 -20.47 -7.03
CA LEU A 11 38.44 -19.73 -6.15
C LEU A 11 38.82 -20.16 -4.74
N ARG A 12 39.55 -19.29 -4.04
CA ARG A 12 39.98 -19.56 -2.68
C ARG A 12 38.77 -20.09 -1.94
N GLN A 13 38.95 -21.30 -1.40
CA GLN A 13 38.06 -21.93 -0.44
C GLN A 13 37.39 -20.81 0.37
N TRP A 14 36.06 -20.76 0.37
CA TRP A 14 35.33 -19.82 1.21
C TRP A 14 35.74 -20.10 2.66
N ASP A 15 36.80 -19.42 3.13
CA ASP A 15 37.37 -19.61 4.45
C ASP A 15 36.42 -18.93 5.44
N PRO A 16 35.61 -19.69 6.19
CA PRO A 16 34.66 -19.12 7.14
C PRO A 16 35.38 -18.41 8.30
N ALA A 17 36.68 -18.67 8.44
CA ALA A 17 37.57 -18.02 9.40
C ALA A 17 37.87 -16.54 9.06
N CYS A 18 37.58 -16.07 7.84
CA CYS A 18 37.80 -14.68 7.45
C CYS A 18 36.66 -13.73 7.90
N PHE A 19 35.53 -14.29 8.33
CA PHE A 19 34.50 -13.53 9.04
C PHE A 19 34.69 -13.76 10.54
N PRO A 20 35.30 -12.82 11.29
CA PRO A 20 35.10 -12.84 12.73
C PRO A 20 33.59 -12.75 12.95
N ILE A 21 33.02 -13.73 13.67
CA ILE A 21 31.65 -13.65 14.20
C ILE A 21 31.51 -12.25 14.79
N VAL A 22 30.66 -11.43 14.15
CA VAL A 22 30.62 -9.97 14.32
C VAL A 22 29.93 -9.63 15.64
N GLU A 23 30.61 -9.93 16.73
CA GLU A 23 30.34 -9.46 18.09
C GLU A 23 31.54 -8.61 18.50
N HIS A 24 31.90 -7.62 17.67
CA HIS A 24 32.84 -6.55 18.02
C HIS A 24 32.05 -5.25 18.28
N PRO A 25 31.61 -5.00 19.52
CA PRO A 25 30.78 -3.83 19.87
C PRO A 25 31.41 -2.50 19.45
N GLN A 26 32.74 -2.42 19.51
CA GLN A 26 33.51 -1.20 19.28
C GLN A 26 33.63 -0.83 17.79
N LYS A 27 33.81 -1.81 16.90
CA LYS A 27 33.81 -1.59 15.43
C LYS A 27 32.39 -1.39 14.88
N ASN A 28 31.40 -2.03 15.50
CA ASN A 28 29.99 -1.87 15.12
C ASN A 28 29.38 -0.53 15.60
N GLY A 29 30.01 0.18 16.55
CA GLY A 29 29.53 1.46 17.07
C GLY A 29 29.45 2.57 16.01
N GLN A 30 30.47 2.67 15.15
CA GLN A 30 30.50 3.65 14.05
C GLN A 30 29.48 3.30 12.95
N ALA A 31 29.33 2.01 12.62
CA ALA A 31 28.30 1.57 11.67
C ALA A 31 26.88 1.84 12.23
N LYS A 32 26.64 1.57 13.52
CA LYS A 32 25.38 1.88 14.19
C LYS A 32 25.05 3.37 14.19
N SER A 33 26.03 4.24 14.46
CA SER A 33 25.82 5.69 14.45
C SER A 33 25.54 6.21 13.03
N ALA A 34 26.27 5.73 12.03
CA ALA A 34 26.02 6.05 10.62
C ALA A 34 24.62 5.58 10.17
N ASN A 35 24.25 4.34 10.48
CA ASN A 35 22.93 3.79 10.15
C ASN A 35 21.82 4.60 10.81
N LYS A 36 21.98 5.04 12.07
CA LYS A 36 21.00 5.89 12.75
C LYS A 36 20.76 7.21 12.01
N VAL A 37 21.82 7.84 11.50
CA VAL A 37 21.71 9.09 10.72
C VAL A 37 21.01 8.84 9.38
N ILE A 38 21.37 7.76 8.69
CA ILE A 38 20.77 7.37 7.41
C ILE A 38 19.27 7.09 7.60
N THR A 39 18.91 6.23 8.56
CA THR A 39 17.52 5.92 8.87
C THR A 39 16.74 7.18 9.22
N LYS A 40 17.28 8.07 10.06
CA LYS A 40 16.61 9.33 10.41
C LYS A 40 16.33 10.21 9.19
N ARG A 41 17.27 10.28 8.23
CA ARG A 41 17.09 11.03 6.97
C ARG A 41 16.03 10.39 6.08
N ILE A 42 16.02 9.06 5.98
CA ILE A 42 15.02 8.31 5.21
C ILE A 42 13.63 8.52 5.83
N THR A 43 13.48 8.32 7.14
CA THR A 43 12.20 8.52 7.82
C THR A 43 11.67 9.93 7.62
N LYS A 44 12.52 10.96 7.76
CA LYS A 44 12.12 12.34 7.52
C LYS A 44 11.63 12.56 6.08
N LYS A 45 12.30 11.98 5.09
CA LYS A 45 11.89 12.08 3.67
C LYS A 45 10.57 11.38 3.40
N VAL A 46 10.33 10.24 4.04
CA VAL A 46 9.05 9.52 3.97
C VAL A 46 7.94 10.35 4.60
N GLU A 47 8.16 10.95 5.77
CA GLU A 47 7.20 11.84 6.41
C GLU A 47 6.85 13.05 5.54
N GLU A 48 7.86 13.73 4.98
CA GLU A 48 7.68 14.87 4.05
C GLU A 48 6.86 14.45 2.81
N LEU A 49 7.20 13.31 2.19
CA LEU A 49 6.52 12.80 1.01
C LEU A 49 5.06 12.43 1.30
N SER A 50 4.82 11.74 2.42
CA SER A 50 3.47 11.38 2.86
C SER A 50 2.62 12.62 3.09
N GLN A 51 3.17 13.68 3.67
CA GLN A 51 2.45 14.94 3.88
C GLN A 51 2.12 15.65 2.55
N VAL A 52 3.06 15.66 1.59
CA VAL A 52 2.83 16.25 0.27
C VAL A 52 1.76 15.49 -0.50
N LEU A 53 1.83 14.15 -0.52
CA LEU A 53 0.83 13.30 -1.15
C LEU A 53 -0.54 13.47 -0.52
N TRP A 54 -0.60 13.55 0.82
CA TRP A 54 -1.84 13.80 1.53
C TRP A 54 -2.46 15.13 1.11
N ASN A 55 -1.69 16.22 1.15
CA ASN A 55 -2.18 17.53 0.73
C ASN A 55 -2.68 17.51 -0.71
N TYR A 56 -1.95 16.86 -1.62
CA TYR A 56 -2.39 16.70 -3.00
C TYR A 56 -3.74 15.96 -3.09
N HIS A 57 -3.91 14.86 -2.36
CA HIS A 57 -5.15 14.08 -2.37
C HIS A 57 -6.34 14.78 -1.73
N THR A 58 -6.12 15.64 -0.72
CA THR A 58 -7.21 16.31 0.01
C THR A 58 -7.45 17.76 -0.41
N THR A 59 -6.63 18.34 -1.28
CA THR A 59 -6.85 19.71 -1.77
C THR A 59 -7.95 19.70 -2.83
N LEU A 60 -8.97 20.53 -2.62
CA LEU A 60 -10.06 20.71 -3.58
C LEU A 60 -9.51 21.33 -4.86
N TYR A 61 -9.82 20.72 -6.01
CA TYR A 61 -9.48 21.29 -7.29
C TYR A 61 -10.41 22.46 -7.59
N SER A 62 -9.86 23.66 -7.87
CA SER A 62 -10.65 24.89 -8.02
C SER A 62 -11.73 24.84 -9.09
N THR A 63 -11.53 24.05 -10.16
CA THR A 63 -12.46 23.92 -11.29
C THR A 63 -13.60 22.95 -11.04
N THR A 64 -13.36 21.91 -10.25
CA THR A 64 -14.31 20.79 -10.06
C THR A 64 -14.93 20.83 -8.66
N GLN A 65 -14.33 21.58 -7.73
CA GLN A 65 -14.62 21.57 -6.28
C GLN A 65 -14.58 20.17 -5.64
N GLU A 66 -13.90 19.23 -6.31
CA GLU A 66 -13.75 17.86 -5.86
C GLU A 66 -12.28 17.59 -5.52
N THR A 67 -12.04 16.69 -4.57
CA THR A 67 -10.68 16.25 -4.23
C THR A 67 -10.21 15.17 -5.21
N PRO A 68 -8.91 15.10 -5.55
CA PRO A 68 -8.38 14.01 -6.39
C PRO A 68 -8.69 12.62 -5.84
N PHE A 69 -8.76 12.45 -4.52
CA PHE A 69 -9.16 11.20 -3.88
C PHE A 69 -10.60 10.82 -4.20
N ARG A 70 -11.54 11.78 -4.08
CA ARG A 70 -12.96 11.57 -4.41
C ARG A 70 -13.16 11.27 -5.90
N LEU A 71 -12.38 11.90 -6.78
CA LEU A 71 -12.45 11.60 -8.22
C LEU A 71 -11.95 10.18 -8.59
N THR A 72 -11.10 9.58 -7.75
CA THR A 72 -10.50 8.27 -8.05
C THR A 72 -11.24 7.12 -7.39
N PHE A 73 -11.69 7.33 -6.15
CA PHE A 73 -12.30 6.28 -5.34
C PHE A 73 -13.79 6.51 -5.07
N ASP A 74 -14.36 7.62 -5.56
CA ASP A 74 -15.76 8.02 -5.38
C ASP A 74 -16.21 8.12 -3.90
N ILE A 75 -15.25 8.20 -2.98
CA ILE A 75 -15.46 8.32 -1.53
C ILE A 75 -14.81 9.59 -0.99
N GLU A 76 -15.41 10.16 0.05
CA GLU A 76 -14.91 11.38 0.71
C GLU A 76 -13.62 11.06 1.51
N ALA A 77 -12.54 11.81 1.26
CA ALA A 77 -11.30 11.66 2.02
C ALA A 77 -11.46 12.25 3.43
N VAL A 78 -11.26 11.45 4.48
CA VAL A 78 -11.26 11.93 5.87
C VAL A 78 -10.09 12.89 6.08
N ILE A 79 -10.35 14.13 6.49
CA ILE A 79 -9.32 15.18 6.65
C ILE A 79 -8.49 14.93 7.92
N LEU A 80 -7.19 15.24 7.88
CA LEU A 80 -6.25 15.03 9.00
C LEU A 80 -6.68 15.70 10.33
N VAL A 81 -7.47 16.78 10.27
CA VAL A 81 -8.05 17.43 11.45
C VAL A 81 -9.02 16.51 12.17
N GLU A 82 -9.81 15.72 11.43
CA GLU A 82 -10.73 14.72 11.98
C GLU A 82 -10.01 13.49 12.53
N ILE A 83 -8.71 13.32 12.23
CA ILE A 83 -7.86 12.27 12.82
C ILE A 83 -7.25 12.77 14.15
N ARG A 84 -6.89 14.06 14.22
CA ARG A 84 -6.37 14.69 15.45
C ARG A 84 -7.46 14.98 16.48
N GLU A 85 -8.61 15.45 16.01
CA GLU A 85 -9.83 15.60 16.79
C GLU A 85 -10.90 14.71 16.15
N PRO A 86 -11.16 13.51 16.69
CA PRO A 86 -12.10 12.57 16.07
C PRO A 86 -13.47 13.22 15.91
N SER A 87 -13.87 13.45 14.67
CA SER A 87 -15.24 13.86 14.35
C SER A 87 -16.19 12.73 14.79
N PRO A 88 -17.48 13.00 15.07
CA PRO A 88 -18.43 11.95 15.43
C PRO A 88 -18.49 10.81 14.41
N LYS A 89 -18.21 11.10 13.12
CA LYS A 89 -18.10 10.09 12.05
C LYS A 89 -16.94 9.14 12.30
N THR A 90 -15.75 9.66 12.61
CA THR A 90 -14.54 8.85 12.90
C THR A 90 -14.63 8.17 14.26
N ALA A 91 -15.23 8.83 15.26
CA ALA A 91 -15.37 8.30 16.62
C ALA A 91 -16.33 7.10 16.70
N LEU A 92 -17.34 7.07 15.82
CA LEU A 92 -18.34 5.99 15.73
C LEU A 92 -18.04 5.00 14.59
N PHE A 93 -16.89 5.13 13.91
CA PHE A 93 -16.54 4.26 12.79
C PHE A 93 -16.27 2.83 13.28
N GLN A 94 -17.12 1.89 12.87
CA GLN A 94 -17.03 0.47 13.22
C GLN A 94 -16.51 -0.33 12.02
N HIS A 95 -15.18 -0.48 11.96
CA HIS A 95 -14.51 -1.13 10.83
C HIS A 95 -15.03 -2.54 10.51
N ALA A 96 -15.35 -3.34 11.54
CA ALA A 96 -15.84 -4.70 11.33
C ALA A 96 -17.23 -4.73 10.66
N GLN A 97 -18.12 -3.81 11.04
CA GLN A 97 -19.45 -3.72 10.45
C GLN A 97 -19.41 -3.11 9.05
N ASN A 98 -18.55 -2.12 8.81
CA ASN A 98 -18.36 -1.56 7.48
C ASN A 98 -17.80 -2.60 6.49
N GLU A 99 -16.89 -3.47 6.93
CA GLU A 99 -16.35 -4.55 6.10
C GLU A 99 -17.44 -5.58 5.75
N GLU A 100 -18.27 -5.97 6.73
CA GLU A 100 -19.41 -6.86 6.51
C GLU A 100 -20.43 -6.25 5.53
N GLU A 101 -20.77 -4.97 5.73
CA GLU A 101 -21.69 -4.24 4.85
C GLU A 101 -21.13 -4.10 3.42
N MET A 102 -19.83 -3.87 3.29
CA MET A 102 -19.15 -3.81 2.00
C MET A 102 -19.21 -5.16 1.27
N GLN A 103 -19.03 -6.28 1.98
CA GLN A 103 -19.18 -7.61 1.41
C GLN A 103 -20.62 -7.87 0.95
N VAL A 104 -21.61 -7.53 1.78
CA VAL A 104 -23.03 -7.67 1.41
C VAL A 104 -23.37 -6.82 0.18
N ASN A 105 -22.85 -5.59 0.09
CA ASN A 105 -23.06 -4.74 -1.08
C ASN A 105 -22.44 -5.32 -2.35
N LEU A 106 -21.27 -5.95 -2.26
CA LEU A 106 -20.64 -6.63 -3.39
C LEU A 106 -21.46 -7.84 -3.86
N ASP A 107 -21.97 -8.64 -2.93
CA ASP A 107 -22.82 -9.79 -3.25
C ASP A 107 -24.13 -9.35 -3.92
N LEU A 108 -24.77 -8.29 -3.42
CA LEU A 108 -25.98 -7.72 -4.03
C LEU A 108 -25.72 -7.17 -5.44
N LEU A 109 -24.56 -6.54 -5.66
CA LEU A 109 -24.17 -6.02 -6.96
C LEU A 109 -23.93 -7.15 -7.96
N GLN A 110 -23.31 -8.25 -7.51
CA GLN A 110 -23.13 -9.46 -8.29
C GLN A 110 -24.49 -10.08 -8.69
N GLU A 111 -25.42 -10.22 -7.75
CA GLU A 111 -26.77 -10.73 -8.01
C GLU A 111 -27.52 -9.85 -9.03
N ALA A 112 -27.44 -8.53 -8.87
CA ALA A 112 -28.07 -7.59 -9.80
C ALA A 112 -27.51 -7.74 -11.24
N HIS A 113 -26.20 -7.97 -11.36
CA HIS A 113 -25.56 -8.21 -12.65
C HIS A 113 -26.00 -9.53 -13.28
N GLU A 114 -26.12 -10.61 -12.50
CA GLU A 114 -26.63 -11.91 -12.97
C GLU A 114 -28.07 -11.82 -13.45
N VAL A 115 -28.93 -11.12 -12.70
CA VAL A 115 -30.33 -10.87 -13.08
C VAL A 115 -30.41 -10.07 -14.38
N ALA A 116 -29.60 -9.03 -14.52
CA ALA A 116 -29.54 -8.25 -15.76
C ALA A 116 -29.11 -9.13 -16.95
N HIS A 117 -28.10 -9.97 -16.77
CA HIS A 117 -27.59 -10.87 -17.80
C HIS A 117 -28.64 -11.93 -18.22
N ILE A 118 -29.37 -12.50 -17.26
CA ILE A 118 -30.47 -13.44 -17.54
C ILE A 118 -31.59 -12.75 -18.33
N LYS A 119 -31.98 -11.53 -17.94
CA LYS A 119 -32.99 -10.73 -18.66
C LYS A 119 -32.55 -10.40 -20.08
N GLU A 120 -31.29 -10.04 -20.27
CA GLU A 120 -30.72 -9.77 -21.60
C GLU A 120 -30.73 -11.03 -22.48
N TYR A 121 -30.32 -12.18 -21.94
CA TYR A 121 -30.37 -13.44 -22.66
C TYR A 121 -31.81 -13.81 -23.05
N ALA A 122 -32.76 -13.69 -22.12
CA ALA A 122 -34.17 -14.01 -22.37
C ALA A 122 -34.80 -13.09 -23.43
N THR A 123 -34.51 -11.79 -23.39
CA THR A 123 -34.99 -10.83 -24.40
C THR A 123 -34.43 -11.14 -25.78
N LYS A 124 -33.12 -11.42 -25.90
CA LYS A 124 -32.51 -11.87 -27.16
C LYS A 124 -33.13 -13.17 -27.69
N ALA A 125 -33.40 -14.13 -26.81
CA ALA A 125 -34.00 -15.41 -27.18
C ALA A 125 -35.47 -15.31 -27.60
N CYS A 126 -36.25 -14.38 -27.04
CA CYS A 126 -37.62 -14.11 -27.47
C CYS A 126 -37.68 -13.33 -28.79
N VAL A 127 -36.73 -12.43 -29.06
CA VAL A 127 -36.67 -11.66 -30.31
C VAL A 127 -36.18 -12.52 -31.50
N ALA A 128 -35.45 -13.60 -31.24
CA ALA A 128 -34.98 -14.53 -32.26
C ALA A 128 -35.99 -15.66 -32.64
N ARG A 129 -37.20 -15.65 -32.08
CA ARG A 129 -38.32 -16.56 -32.43
C ARG A 129 -39.35 -15.83 -33.27
#